data_AF-A0A3M1B1B9-F1
#
_entry.id   AF-A0A3M1B1B9-F1
#
_cell.length_a   1.000
_cell.length_b   1.000
_cell.length_c   1.000
_cell.angle_alpha   90.00
_cell.angle_beta   90.00
_cell.angle_gamma   90.00
#
_symmetry.space_group_name_H-M   'P 1'
#
loop_
_entity.id
_entity.type
_entity.pdbx_description
1 polymer ?
#
loop_
_entity_poly.entity_id
_entity_poly.type
_entity_poly.pdbx_seq_one_letter_code
_entity_poly.pdbx_strand_id
1 'polypeptide(L)'
;MESKMEMIVCKACGFENPPGQKYCEECAGELPLPGLTSDETHDTRLCPECRTENEMEDRFCAACGFPFEEERSSRPTAPIAEEPTRPPLEEGGESWMGRVKLVVEQGMTVGKQFILNDPEILIGREDEETDHYPDIDLTNEDDGYVHRSHARIRFEGDRIILADLGGVNRTY
;
A
#
# COMPACT_ATOMS: atom_id res chain seq x y z
N MET A 1 -52.21 9.25 -10.43
CA MET A 1 -50.79 9.58 -10.24
C MET A 1 -50.12 9.30 -11.57
N GLU A 2 -50.01 10.32 -12.41
CA GLU A 2 -49.36 10.19 -13.73
C GLU A 2 -47.85 10.10 -13.49
N SER A 3 -47.29 8.91 -13.71
CA SER A 3 -45.86 8.69 -13.73
C SER A 3 -45.28 9.44 -14.92
N LYS A 4 -44.70 10.61 -14.68
CA LYS A 4 -44.00 11.40 -15.70
C LYS A 4 -42.79 10.58 -16.17
N MET A 5 -42.93 9.86 -17.28
CA MET A 5 -41.81 9.21 -17.98
C MET A 5 -40.90 10.31 -18.53
N GLU A 6 -39.70 10.42 -17.98
CA GLU A 6 -38.67 11.33 -18.50
C GLU A 6 -38.06 10.72 -19.76
N MET A 7 -38.33 11.34 -20.90
CA MET A 7 -37.78 10.96 -22.21
C MET A 7 -36.31 11.36 -22.31
N ILE A 8 -35.50 10.54 -22.99
CA ILE A 8 -34.06 10.77 -23.21
C ILE A 8 -33.83 11.14 -24.68
N VAL A 9 -33.22 12.29 -24.93
CA VAL A 9 -32.89 12.75 -26.28
C VAL A 9 -31.55 12.17 -26.71
N CYS A 10 -31.52 11.49 -27.86
CA CYS A 10 -30.30 10.99 -28.46
C CYS A 10 -29.40 12.14 -28.92
N LYS A 11 -28.15 12.18 -28.45
CA LYS A 11 -27.18 13.21 -28.85
C LYS A 11 -26.66 13.04 -30.29
N ALA A 12 -26.80 11.85 -30.88
CA ALA A 12 -26.30 11.57 -32.23
C ALA A 12 -27.27 12.00 -33.34
N CYS A 13 -28.59 11.84 -33.14
CA CYS A 13 -29.60 12.14 -34.16
C CYS A 13 -30.74 13.05 -33.67
N GLY A 14 -30.83 13.35 -32.38
CA GLY A 14 -31.89 14.20 -31.80
C GLY A 14 -33.20 13.48 -31.52
N PHE A 15 -33.31 12.16 -31.76
CA PHE A 15 -34.54 11.40 -31.52
C PHE A 15 -34.85 11.23 -30.02
N GLU A 16 -36.13 11.29 -29.66
CA GLU A 16 -36.61 11.13 -28.28
C GLU A 16 -36.89 9.65 -27.98
N ASN A 17 -36.16 9.07 -27.04
CA ASN A 17 -36.25 7.66 -26.68
C ASN A 17 -36.83 7.49 -25.25
N PRO A 18 -37.60 6.43 -24.99
CA PRO A 18 -38.01 6.04 -23.64
C PRO A 18 -36.82 5.85 -22.67
N PRO A 19 -37.02 6.10 -21.37
CA PRO A 19 -35.98 5.87 -20.37
C PRO A 19 -35.64 4.38 -20.22
N GLY A 20 -34.36 4.07 -19.95
CA GLY A 20 -33.87 2.71 -19.72
C GLY A 20 -33.38 1.96 -20.97
N GLN A 21 -33.42 2.60 -22.14
CA GLN A 21 -32.84 2.03 -23.37
C GLN A 21 -31.33 2.31 -23.45
N LYS A 22 -30.56 1.32 -23.92
CA LYS A 22 -29.10 1.40 -24.09
C LYS A 22 -28.69 2.07 -25.41
N TYR A 23 -29.52 1.92 -26.44
CA TYR A 23 -29.25 2.38 -27.80
C TYR A 23 -30.48 3.10 -28.35
N CYS A 24 -30.25 4.06 -29.26
CA CYS A 24 -31.29 4.82 -29.93
C CYS A 24 -32.01 3.95 -30.97
N GLU A 25 -33.34 4.01 -30.99
CA GLU A 25 -34.16 3.20 -31.90
C GLU A 25 -34.00 3.59 -33.38
N GLU A 26 -33.59 4.83 -33.67
CA GLU A 26 -33.48 5.35 -35.04
C GLU A 26 -32.06 5.25 -35.60
N CYS A 27 -31.03 5.55 -34.80
CA CYS A 27 -29.65 5.60 -35.29
C CYS A 27 -28.74 4.52 -34.68
N ALA A 28 -29.26 3.68 -33.79
CA ALA A 28 -28.49 2.73 -32.98
C ALA A 28 -27.36 3.34 -32.13
N GLY A 29 -27.32 4.68 -32.01
CA GLY A 29 -26.34 5.39 -31.20
C GLY A 29 -26.59 5.20 -29.70
N GLU A 30 -25.52 5.14 -28.91
CA GLU A 30 -25.60 4.92 -27.46
C GLU A 30 -26.36 6.05 -26.76
N LEU A 31 -27.33 5.68 -25.92
CA LEU A 31 -28.10 6.64 -25.14
C LEU A 31 -27.50 6.79 -23.74
N PRO A 32 -27.46 8.01 -23.18
CA PRO A 32 -27.01 8.22 -21.82
C PRO A 32 -27.99 7.54 -20.86
N LEU A 33 -27.50 6.62 -20.03
CA LEU A 33 -28.33 5.91 -19.05
C LEU A 33 -28.87 6.90 -18.01
N PRO A 34 -30.18 6.89 -17.71
CA PRO A 34 -30.76 7.76 -16.70
C PRO A 34 -30.31 7.27 -15.31
N GLY A 35 -29.59 8.12 -14.58
CA GLY A 35 -29.11 7.83 -13.23
C GLY A 35 -27.61 7.59 -13.11
N LEU A 36 -26.86 7.59 -14.21
CA LEU A 36 -25.41 7.72 -14.18
C LEU A 36 -25.08 9.16 -14.59
N THR A 37 -25.14 10.05 -13.61
CA THR A 37 -24.29 11.24 -13.68
C THR A 37 -22.88 10.72 -13.88
N SER A 38 -22.33 10.86 -15.08
CA SER A 38 -20.91 10.71 -15.35
C SER A 38 -20.19 11.83 -14.60
N ASP A 39 -20.12 11.66 -13.29
CA ASP A 39 -19.37 12.44 -12.32
C ASP A 39 -18.69 11.43 -11.37
N GLU A 40 -18.14 10.36 -11.96
CA GLU A 40 -16.98 9.70 -11.39
C GLU A 40 -15.77 10.36 -12.04
N THR A 41 -15.51 11.60 -11.62
CA THR A 41 -14.14 12.08 -11.65
C THR A 41 -13.39 11.21 -10.65
N HIS A 42 -12.89 10.06 -11.10
CA HIS A 42 -11.80 9.36 -10.42
C HIS A 42 -10.65 10.35 -10.40
N ASP A 43 -10.61 11.17 -9.35
CA ASP A 43 -9.60 12.19 -9.18
C ASP A 43 -8.28 11.45 -9.03
N THR A 44 -7.43 11.54 -10.04
CA THR A 44 -6.20 10.77 -10.14
C THR A 44 -5.05 11.66 -9.72
N ARG A 45 -4.19 11.16 -8.82
CA ARG A 45 -3.03 11.87 -8.30
C ARG A 45 -1.75 11.23 -8.80
N LEU A 46 -0.74 12.06 -9.07
CA LEU A 46 0.60 11.58 -9.39
C LEU A 46 1.41 11.41 -8.11
N CYS A 47 2.13 10.30 -8.02
CA CYS A 47 3.06 10.06 -6.94
C CYS A 47 4.25 11.05 -7.02
N PRO A 48 4.62 11.76 -5.94
CA PRO A 48 5.76 12.67 -5.97
C PRO A 48 7.10 11.96 -6.13
N GLU A 49 7.21 10.71 -5.66
CA GLU A 49 8.46 9.94 -5.69
C GLU A 49 8.71 9.28 -7.06
N CYS A 50 7.72 8.55 -7.60
CA CYS A 50 7.89 7.77 -8.82
C CYS A 50 7.06 8.26 -10.02
N ARG A 51 6.23 9.30 -9.83
CA ARG A 51 5.32 9.86 -10.85
C ARG A 51 4.28 8.89 -11.41
N THR A 52 4.08 7.74 -10.78
CA THR A 52 2.99 6.84 -11.13
C THR A 52 1.65 7.50 -10.84
N GLU A 53 0.71 7.28 -11.74
CA GLU A 53 -0.69 7.69 -11.61
C GLU A 53 -1.43 6.74 -10.65
N ASN A 54 -2.04 7.28 -9.61
CA ASN A 54 -2.76 6.55 -8.57
C ASN A 54 -4.12 7.21 -8.31
N GLU A 55 -5.08 6.48 -7.77
CA GLU A 55 -6.38 7.04 -7.44
C GLU A 55 -6.29 7.92 -6.18
N MET A 56 -7.11 8.96 -6.07
CA MET A 56 -7.10 9.82 -4.88
C MET A 56 -7.47 9.10 -3.58
N GLU A 57 -8.15 7.96 -3.68
CA GLU A 57 -8.51 7.11 -2.54
C GLU A 57 -7.36 6.19 -2.09
N ASP A 58 -6.33 6.01 -2.91
CA ASP A 58 -5.17 5.22 -2.55
C ASP A 58 -4.43 5.84 -1.37
N ARG A 59 -4.16 5.01 -0.36
CA ARG A 59 -3.38 5.39 0.82
C ARG A 59 -1.89 5.35 0.55
N PHE A 60 -1.48 4.56 -0.44
CA PHE A 60 -0.08 4.34 -0.83
C PHE A 60 0.02 4.27 -2.36
N CYS A 61 1.16 4.66 -2.92
CA CYS A 61 1.45 4.50 -4.34
C CYS A 61 1.57 3.00 -4.70
N ALA A 62 0.82 2.55 -5.71
CA ALA A 62 0.82 1.17 -6.17
C ALA A 62 2.15 0.71 -6.80
N ALA A 63 2.99 1.64 -7.25
CA ALA A 63 4.28 1.32 -7.87
C ALA A 63 5.46 1.34 -6.89
N CYS A 64 5.52 2.34 -5.99
CA CYS A 64 6.67 2.53 -5.10
C CYS A 64 6.34 2.44 -3.61
N GLY A 65 5.07 2.33 -3.22
CA GLY A 65 4.65 2.24 -1.82
C GLY A 65 4.63 3.56 -1.05
N PHE A 66 4.87 4.71 -1.70
CA PHE A 66 4.85 6.02 -1.04
C PHE A 66 3.50 6.33 -0.38
N PRO A 67 3.45 6.66 0.93
CA PRO A 67 2.19 6.96 1.63
C PRO A 67 1.64 8.35 1.29
N PHE A 68 0.36 8.41 0.92
CA PHE A 68 -0.33 9.65 0.52
C PHE A 68 -1.01 10.40 1.67
N GLU A 69 -0.94 9.85 2.89
CA GLU A 69 -1.73 10.26 4.05
C GLU A 69 -1.16 11.44 4.88
N GLU A 70 0.03 11.95 4.56
CA GLU A 70 0.66 13.03 5.35
C GLU A 70 -0.08 14.39 5.26
N GLU A 71 -0.92 14.63 4.26
CA GLU A 71 -1.61 15.92 4.09
C GLU A 71 -3.02 16.02 4.71
N ARG A 72 -3.59 14.93 5.25
CA ARG A 72 -4.96 14.96 5.84
C ARG A 72 -5.01 15.04 7.36
N SER A 73 -3.87 15.18 8.03
CA SER A 73 -3.82 15.31 9.50
C SER A 73 -3.65 16.77 9.95
N SER A 74 -4.58 17.65 9.58
CA SER A 74 -4.84 18.85 10.40
C SER A 74 -5.71 18.45 11.61
N ARG A 75 -5.14 17.64 12.51
CA ARG A 75 -5.61 17.65 13.90
C ARG A 75 -5.11 18.95 14.54
N PRO A 76 -5.93 19.65 15.33
CA PRO A 76 -5.43 20.75 16.13
C PRO A 76 -4.30 20.22 17.01
N THR A 77 -3.15 20.89 17.00
CA THR A 77 -2.12 20.74 18.02
C THR A 77 -2.77 20.94 19.37
N ALA A 78 -3.15 19.85 20.02
CA ALA A 78 -3.34 19.84 21.46
C ALA A 78 -1.99 20.26 22.08
N PRO A 79 -1.99 21.13 23.09
CA PRO A 79 -0.76 21.48 23.79
C PRO A 79 -0.13 20.17 24.26
N ILE A 80 1.19 20.10 24.09
CA ILE A 80 2.05 18.99 24.48
C ILE A 80 1.73 18.67 25.95
N ALA A 81 0.86 17.68 26.14
CA ALA A 81 0.75 16.97 27.40
C ALA A 81 2.04 16.17 27.46
N GLU A 82 2.81 16.43 28.51
CA GLU A 82 4.06 15.78 28.83
C GLU A 82 3.99 14.31 28.43
N GLU A 83 4.96 13.89 27.61
CA GLU A 83 5.27 12.48 27.39
C GLU A 83 5.11 11.75 28.73
N PRO A 84 4.42 10.60 28.78
CA PRO A 84 4.73 9.67 29.84
C PRO A 84 6.22 9.41 29.66
N THR A 85 7.02 9.96 30.58
CA THR A 85 8.44 9.73 30.68
C THR A 85 8.52 8.22 30.81
N ARG A 86 8.77 7.54 29.68
CA ARG A 86 9.09 6.13 29.70
C ARG A 86 10.28 6.07 30.64
N PRO A 87 10.23 5.27 31.71
CA PRO A 87 11.40 5.15 32.57
C PRO A 87 12.59 4.87 31.65
N PRO A 88 13.75 5.49 31.86
CA PRO A 88 14.96 5.15 31.12
C PRO A 88 15.03 3.63 31.08
N LEU A 89 14.92 3.06 29.88
CA LEU A 89 15.10 1.62 29.69
C LEU A 89 16.50 1.36 30.21
N GLU A 90 16.59 0.67 31.34
CA GLU A 90 17.85 0.42 32.00
C GLU A 90 18.79 -0.25 30.98
N GLU A 91 19.90 0.44 30.70
CA GLU A 91 20.98 -0.03 29.84
C GLU A 91 21.62 -1.26 30.50
N GLY A 92 20.99 -2.42 30.34
CA GLY A 92 21.42 -3.63 31.05
C GLY A 92 20.76 -4.93 30.60
N GLY A 93 20.11 -4.95 29.44
CA GLY A 93 19.80 -6.22 28.76
C GLY A 93 21.06 -6.72 28.08
N GLU A 94 21.37 -8.01 28.21
CA GLU A 94 22.49 -8.60 27.48
C GLU A 94 22.27 -8.32 25.99
N SER A 95 23.27 -7.80 25.28
CA SER A 95 23.09 -7.56 23.86
C SER A 95 22.96 -8.91 23.16
N TRP A 96 21.75 -9.25 22.73
CA TRP A 96 21.50 -10.43 21.88
C TRP A 96 22.07 -10.21 20.46
N MET A 97 22.49 -8.99 20.12
CA MET A 97 23.19 -8.66 18.88
C MET A 97 24.48 -9.48 18.77
N GLY A 98 24.61 -10.20 17.67
CA GLY A 98 25.72 -11.11 17.35
C GLY A 98 25.73 -12.44 18.08
N ARG A 99 24.73 -12.71 18.92
CA ARG A 99 24.51 -14.01 19.58
C ARG A 99 23.33 -14.78 19.00
N VAL A 100 22.50 -14.10 18.22
CA VAL A 100 21.33 -14.67 17.57
C VAL A 100 21.63 -14.92 16.10
N LYS A 101 21.17 -16.07 15.61
CA LYS A 101 21.21 -16.41 14.20
C LYS A 101 19.81 -16.74 13.72
N LEU A 102 19.46 -16.19 12.55
CA LEU A 102 18.29 -16.60 11.81
C LEU A 102 18.70 -17.79 10.93
N VAL A 103 18.01 -18.92 11.10
CA VAL A 103 18.27 -20.14 10.31
C VAL A 103 17.08 -20.40 9.42
N VAL A 104 17.33 -20.59 8.13
CA VAL A 104 16.28 -20.93 7.17
C VAL A 104 15.95 -22.42 7.32
N GLU A 105 14.74 -22.73 7.81
CA GLU A 105 14.29 -24.11 7.99
C GLU A 105 13.49 -24.66 6.81
N GLN A 106 12.90 -23.78 5.98
CA GLN A 106 12.07 -24.12 4.84
C GLN A 106 12.37 -23.19 3.65
N GLY A 107 12.26 -23.69 2.41
CA GLY A 107 12.50 -22.92 1.18
C GLY A 107 13.62 -23.48 0.31
N MET A 108 14.14 -22.68 -0.62
CA MET A 108 15.23 -23.09 -1.53
C MET A 108 16.61 -23.08 -0.86
N THR A 109 16.78 -22.31 0.22
CA THR A 109 18.05 -22.11 0.93
C THR A 109 18.05 -22.66 2.36
N VAL A 110 17.37 -23.79 2.56
CA VAL A 110 17.32 -24.49 3.86
C VAL A 110 18.75 -24.72 4.39
N GLY A 111 18.97 -24.30 5.63
CA GLY A 111 20.25 -24.37 6.32
C GLY A 111 21.12 -23.12 6.22
N LYS A 112 20.74 -22.10 5.42
CA LYS A 112 21.40 -20.79 5.42
C LYS A 112 21.22 -20.12 6.78
N GLN A 113 22.29 -19.54 7.31
CA GLN A 113 22.33 -18.92 8.63
C GLN A 113 22.75 -17.47 8.47
N PHE A 114 21.95 -16.54 9.00
CA PHE A 114 22.26 -15.11 9.04
C PHE A 114 22.52 -14.71 10.48
N ILE A 115 23.69 -14.13 10.74
CA ILE A 115 24.04 -13.64 12.08
C ILE A 115 23.46 -12.23 12.21
N LEU A 116 22.64 -12.03 13.22
CA LEU A 116 21.96 -10.76 13.44
C LEU A 116 22.83 -9.87 14.33
N ASN A 117 23.66 -9.01 13.73
CA ASN A 117 24.61 -8.15 14.45
C ASN A 117 24.16 -6.70 14.56
N ASP A 118 23.25 -6.27 13.70
CA ASP A 118 22.79 -4.89 13.62
C ASP A 118 21.60 -4.66 14.56
N PRO A 119 21.45 -3.44 15.11
CA PRO A 119 20.32 -3.09 15.98
C PRO A 119 18.97 -3.20 15.27
N GLU A 120 19.01 -3.16 13.95
CA GLU A 120 17.87 -3.21 13.06
C GLU A 120 18.27 -3.89 11.76
N ILE A 121 17.44 -4.81 11.29
CA ILE A 121 17.73 -5.66 10.13
C ILE A 121 16.50 -5.69 9.26
N LEU A 122 16.64 -5.24 8.02
CA LEU A 122 15.61 -5.30 7.00
C LEU A 122 15.72 -6.61 6.21
N ILE A 123 14.59 -7.30 6.07
CA ILE A 123 14.47 -8.55 5.31
C ILE A 123 13.56 -8.28 4.11
N GLY A 124 14.03 -8.66 2.93
CA GLY A 124 13.22 -8.57 1.73
C GLY A 124 14.00 -8.86 0.47
N ARG A 125 13.55 -8.28 -0.65
CA ARG A 125 14.22 -8.38 -1.94
C ARG A 125 14.91 -7.07 -2.30
N GLU A 126 16.16 -7.16 -2.74
CA GLU A 126 16.83 -6.06 -3.41
C GLU A 126 16.08 -5.63 -4.68
N ASP A 127 16.16 -4.34 -4.98
CA ASP A 127 15.66 -3.76 -6.20
C ASP A 127 16.57 -2.62 -6.64
N GLU A 128 17.44 -2.90 -7.61
CA GLU A 128 18.37 -1.92 -8.16
C GLU A 128 17.64 -0.76 -8.87
N GLU A 129 16.42 -0.98 -9.37
CA GLU A 129 15.63 0.05 -10.06
C GLU A 129 15.16 1.16 -9.10
N THR A 130 14.88 0.81 -7.84
CA THR A 130 14.48 1.73 -6.77
C THR A 130 15.57 1.99 -5.72
N ASP A 131 16.80 1.52 -5.96
CA ASP A 131 17.95 1.63 -5.05
C ASP A 131 17.66 1.03 -3.65
N HIS A 132 16.85 -0.03 -3.62
CA HIS A 132 16.41 -0.66 -2.37
C HIS A 132 17.27 -1.90 -2.06
N TYR A 133 18.02 -1.86 -0.97
CA TYR A 133 18.92 -2.96 -0.57
C TYR A 133 18.65 -3.37 0.90
N PRO A 134 17.95 -4.49 1.13
CA PRO A 134 17.74 -5.02 2.48
C PRO A 134 19.04 -5.64 3.06
N ASP A 135 19.16 -5.68 4.39
CA ASP A 135 20.29 -6.33 5.08
C ASP A 135 20.33 -7.83 4.84
N ILE A 136 19.14 -8.45 4.81
CA ILE A 136 18.96 -9.84 4.38
C ILE A 136 18.22 -9.79 3.05
N ASP A 137 19.00 -9.87 1.97
CA ASP A 137 18.49 -10.05 0.63
C ASP A 137 18.10 -11.51 0.36
N LEU A 138 16.86 -11.67 -0.12
CA LEU A 138 16.23 -12.94 -0.50
C LEU A 138 15.92 -13.00 -2.00
N THR A 139 16.47 -12.10 -2.81
CA THR A 139 16.15 -12.01 -4.25
C THR A 139 16.54 -13.25 -5.04
N ASN A 140 17.60 -13.95 -4.66
CA ASN A 140 18.00 -15.19 -5.31
C ASN A 140 17.28 -16.42 -4.73
N GLU A 141 16.51 -16.24 -3.66
CA GLU A 141 15.92 -17.29 -2.84
C GLU A 141 14.40 -17.38 -2.98
N ASP A 142 13.80 -16.37 -3.61
CA ASP A 142 12.37 -16.22 -3.75
C ASP A 142 11.98 -15.75 -5.16
N ASP A 143 11.04 -16.46 -5.79
CA ASP A 143 10.53 -16.18 -7.13
C ASP A 143 9.49 -15.03 -7.16
N GLY A 144 9.45 -14.18 -6.13
CA GLY A 144 8.60 -12.99 -6.05
C GLY A 144 7.42 -13.07 -5.08
N TYR A 145 7.44 -13.96 -4.10
CA TYR A 145 6.49 -13.97 -2.98
C TYR A 145 6.89 -13.03 -1.85
N VAL A 146 8.19 -12.77 -1.68
CA VAL A 146 8.77 -11.86 -0.71
C VAL A 146 8.73 -10.43 -1.26
N HIS A 147 8.32 -9.49 -0.43
CA HIS A 147 8.24 -8.08 -0.81
C HIS A 147 9.61 -7.40 -0.66
N ARG A 148 9.83 -6.26 -1.32
CA ARG A 148 11.09 -5.49 -1.23
C ARG A 148 11.43 -5.13 0.23
N SER A 149 10.43 -4.62 0.94
CA SER A 149 10.45 -4.45 2.40
C SER A 149 9.45 -5.41 3.02
N HIS A 150 9.84 -6.66 3.25
CA HIS A 150 8.92 -7.69 3.71
C HIS A 150 8.75 -7.66 5.24
N ALA A 151 9.87 -7.71 5.96
CA ALA A 151 9.87 -7.73 7.41
C ALA A 151 11.08 -6.99 7.96
N ARG A 152 10.98 -6.53 9.21
CA ARG A 152 12.07 -5.85 9.92
C ARG A 152 12.23 -6.47 11.29
N ILE A 153 13.47 -6.79 11.63
CA ILE A 153 13.86 -7.23 12.97
C ILE A 153 14.48 -6.04 13.70
N ARG A 154 14.07 -5.82 14.95
CA ARG A 154 14.66 -4.81 15.84
C ARG A 154 15.03 -5.43 17.18
N PHE A 155 16.19 -5.05 17.69
CA PHE A 155 16.63 -5.43 19.03
C PHE A 155 16.29 -4.32 20.02
N GLU A 156 15.36 -4.58 20.94
CA GLU A 156 15.00 -3.68 22.04
C GLU A 156 15.46 -4.29 23.38
N GLY A 157 16.71 -4.00 23.76
CA GLY A 157 17.34 -4.55 24.96
C GLY A 157 17.46 -6.08 24.87
N ASP A 158 16.73 -6.79 25.73
CA ASP A 158 16.68 -8.26 25.81
C ASP A 158 15.55 -8.88 24.94
N ARG A 159 14.91 -8.07 24.08
CA ARG A 159 13.79 -8.53 23.23
C ARG A 159 14.11 -8.35 21.76
N ILE A 160 13.69 -9.33 20.97
CA ILE A 160 13.68 -9.25 19.51
C ILE A 160 12.24 -8.98 19.08
N ILE A 161 12.05 -7.94 18.28
CA ILE A 161 10.76 -7.56 17.71
C ILE A 161 10.84 -7.79 16.20
N LEU A 162 9.93 -8.60 15.68
CA LEU A 162 9.71 -8.79 14.25
C LEU A 162 8.48 -7.97 13.86
N ALA A 163 8.65 -7.03 12.94
CA ALA A 163 7.58 -6.22 12.37
C ALA A 163 7.37 -6.58 10.90
N ASP A 164 6.14 -6.93 10.54
CA ASP A 164 5.69 -7.09 9.16
C ASP A 164 5.61 -5.69 8.52
N LEU A 165 6.39 -5.44 7.46
CA LEU A 165 6.42 -4.16 6.76
C LEU A 165 5.43 -4.10 5.58
N GLY A 166 4.70 -5.19 5.37
CA GLY A 166 3.64 -5.27 4.38
C GLY A 166 4.03 -6.06 3.13
N GLY A 167 3.05 -6.79 2.64
CA GLY A 167 3.11 -7.64 1.45
C GLY A 167 1.81 -8.44 1.34
N VAL A 168 1.46 -8.88 0.13
CA VAL A 168 0.29 -9.76 -0.08
C VAL A 168 0.45 -11.06 0.73
N ASN A 169 1.69 -11.54 0.83
CA ASN A 169 2.10 -12.66 1.65
C ASN A 169 2.62 -12.10 2.97
N ARG A 170 1.77 -12.05 4.00
CA ARG A 170 2.12 -11.56 5.35
C ARG A 170 3.27 -12.37 5.96
N THR A 171 3.91 -11.84 7.00
CA THR A 171 4.92 -12.54 7.82
C THR A 171 4.27 -13.48 8.86
N TYR A 172 4.74 -14.74 8.97
CA TYR A 172 4.25 -15.77 9.91
C TYR A 172 5.37 -16.54 10.60
#